data_AF-A0A956NQX5-F1
#
_entry.id   AF-A0A956NQX5-F1
#
_cell.length_a   1.000
_cell.length_b   1.000
_cell.length_c   1.000
_cell.angle_alpha   90.00
_cell.angle_beta   90.00
_cell.angle_gamma   90.00
#
_symmetry.space_group_name_H-M   'P 1'
#
loop_
_entity.id
_entity.type
_entity.pdbx_description
1 polymer ?
#
loop_
_entity_poly.entity_id
_entity_poly.type
_entity_poly.pdbx_seq_one_letter_code
_entity_poly.pdbx_strand_id
1 'polypeptide(L)'
;MSKKEKKAPRSSSMPTALDQARDELFSHILRCGVLEAAPEHQKEWMDDTMQYIADRYPDLGADELGRVRVLGERFCQPVVKHTTAAEVVESSTDESVEGNAEEPETAEATA
;
A
#
# COMPACT_ATOMS: atom_id res chain seq x y z
N MET A 1 -18.96 -45.41 24.30
CA MET A 1 -18.44 -44.82 23.05
C MET A 1 -19.33 -43.64 22.63
N SER A 2 -18.94 -42.40 22.93
CA SER A 2 -19.72 -41.22 22.51
C SER A 2 -19.06 -40.61 21.28
N LYS A 3 -19.75 -40.75 20.13
CA LYS A 3 -19.30 -40.26 18.82
C LYS A 3 -19.22 -38.73 18.86
N LYS A 4 -18.00 -38.20 18.86
CA LYS A 4 -17.70 -36.77 18.77
C LYS A 4 -18.14 -36.28 17.39
N GLU A 5 -19.19 -35.45 17.36
CA GLU A 5 -19.70 -34.82 16.14
C GLU A 5 -18.58 -34.07 15.42
N LYS A 6 -18.39 -34.41 14.14
CA LYS A 6 -17.43 -33.78 13.25
C LYS A 6 -17.97 -32.40 12.85
N LYS A 7 -17.28 -31.35 13.28
CA LYS A 7 -17.53 -29.96 12.86
C LYS A 7 -17.57 -29.88 11.33
N ALA A 8 -18.64 -29.30 10.79
CA ALA A 8 -18.85 -29.14 9.36
C ALA A 8 -17.64 -28.44 8.70
N PRO A 9 -17.25 -28.85 7.47
CA PRO A 9 -16.22 -28.14 6.71
C PRO A 9 -16.70 -26.72 6.49
N ARG A 10 -15.82 -25.75 6.80
CA ARG A 10 -16.03 -24.32 6.59
C ARG A 10 -16.43 -24.15 5.12
N SER A 11 -17.63 -23.66 4.86
CA SER A 11 -18.16 -23.51 3.50
C SER A 11 -17.13 -22.81 2.64
N SER A 12 -16.59 -23.50 1.63
CA SER A 12 -15.90 -22.86 0.51
C SER A 12 -16.94 -22.07 -0.27
N SER A 13 -17.35 -20.92 0.27
CA SER A 13 -18.05 -19.91 -0.50
C SER A 13 -17.12 -19.53 -1.64
N MET A 14 -17.63 -19.52 -2.88
CA MET A 14 -16.82 -19.09 -4.02
C MET A 14 -16.22 -17.71 -3.68
N PRO A 15 -14.91 -17.52 -3.91
CA PRO A 15 -14.27 -16.25 -3.58
C PRO A 15 -14.97 -15.13 -4.35
N THR A 16 -15.35 -14.09 -3.61
CA THR A 16 -15.97 -12.89 -4.18
C THR A 16 -14.95 -12.13 -5.04
N ALA A 17 -15.39 -11.23 -5.91
CA ALA A 17 -14.48 -10.38 -6.68
C ALA A 17 -13.53 -9.59 -5.76
N LEU A 18 -14.03 -9.14 -4.61
CA LEU A 18 -13.24 -8.51 -3.55
C LEU A 18 -12.17 -9.45 -2.96
N ASP A 19 -12.53 -10.69 -2.64
CA ASP A 19 -11.56 -11.68 -2.16
C ASP A 19 -10.48 -11.95 -3.21
N GLN A 20 -10.87 -12.06 -4.48
CA GLN A 20 -9.93 -12.27 -5.58
C GLN A 20 -8.97 -11.10 -5.74
N ALA A 21 -9.48 -9.86 -5.76
CA ALA A 21 -8.66 -8.65 -5.84
C ALA A 21 -7.67 -8.54 -4.67
N ARG A 22 -8.13 -8.87 -3.44
CA ARG A 22 -7.28 -8.92 -2.25
C ARG A 22 -6.18 -9.97 -2.36
N ASP A 23 -6.54 -11.21 -2.67
CA ASP A 23 -5.58 -12.32 -2.78
C ASP A 23 -4.55 -12.07 -3.89
N GLU A 24 -4.95 -11.39 -4.96
CA GLU A 24 -4.05 -11.01 -6.03
C GLU A 24 -3.09 -9.89 -5.64
N LEU A 25 -3.56 -8.87 -4.93
CA LEU A 25 -2.69 -7.84 -4.33
C LEU A 25 -1.64 -8.48 -3.42
N PHE A 26 -2.05 -9.39 -2.54
CA PHE A 26 -1.13 -10.09 -1.64
C PHE A 26 -0.13 -10.97 -2.40
N SER A 27 -0.58 -11.64 -3.46
CA SER A 27 0.31 -12.43 -4.33
C SER A 27 1.37 -11.53 -4.99
N HIS A 28 1.01 -10.31 -5.39
CA HIS A 28 1.94 -9.32 -5.95
C HIS A 28 2.95 -8.83 -4.91
N ILE A 29 2.49 -8.49 -3.71
CA ILE A 29 3.33 -8.08 -2.58
C ILE A 29 4.41 -9.15 -2.29
N LEU A 30 4.00 -10.41 -2.21
CA LEU A 30 4.89 -11.53 -1.90
C LEU A 30 5.84 -11.89 -3.05
N ARG A 31 5.40 -11.78 -4.31
CA ARG A 31 6.25 -12.07 -5.48
C ARG A 31 7.30 -10.99 -5.69
N CYS A 32 6.93 -9.72 -5.54
CA CYS A 32 7.81 -8.58 -5.78
C CYS A 32 8.70 -8.25 -4.59
N GLY A 33 8.41 -8.79 -3.39
CA GLY A 33 9.21 -8.53 -2.20
C GLY A 33 9.14 -7.08 -1.72
N VAL A 34 8.01 -6.40 -1.98
CA VAL A 34 7.85 -4.96 -1.67
C VAL A 34 8.05 -4.65 -0.18
N LEU A 35 7.91 -5.66 0.69
CA LEU A 35 8.17 -5.57 2.13
C LEU A 35 9.62 -5.16 2.47
N GLU A 36 10.58 -5.44 1.58
CA GLU A 36 12.00 -5.12 1.77
C GLU A 36 12.38 -3.75 1.17
N ALA A 37 11.48 -3.12 0.40
CA ALA A 37 11.73 -1.83 -0.25
C ALA A 37 11.60 -0.65 0.73
N ALA A 38 12.18 0.50 0.37
CA ALA A 38 12.01 1.74 1.13
C ALA A 38 10.53 2.17 1.15
N PRO A 39 10.04 2.78 2.24
CA PRO A 39 8.61 3.09 2.42
C PRO A 39 8.04 4.01 1.32
N GLU A 40 8.86 4.88 0.75
CA GLU A 40 8.49 5.74 -0.39
C GLU A 40 8.14 4.90 -1.62
N HIS A 41 9.01 3.96 -1.98
CA HIS A 41 8.78 3.04 -3.09
C HIS A 41 7.65 2.04 -2.81
N GLN A 42 7.45 1.63 -1.55
CA GLN A 42 6.31 0.80 -1.18
C GLN A 42 4.99 1.51 -1.49
N LYS A 43 4.91 2.81 -1.20
CA LYS A 43 3.71 3.62 -1.47
C LYS A 43 3.49 3.79 -2.97
N GLU A 44 4.51 4.19 -3.72
CA GLU A 44 4.41 4.31 -5.19
C GLU A 44 3.99 2.99 -5.85
N TRP A 45 4.60 1.88 -5.44
CA TRP A 45 4.24 0.56 -5.94
C TRP A 45 2.80 0.17 -5.57
N MET A 46 2.34 0.52 -4.37
CA MET A 46 0.97 0.26 -3.93
C MET A 46 -0.04 1.06 -4.75
N ASP A 47 0.23 2.34 -5.02
CA ASP A 47 -0.61 3.19 -5.86
C ASP A 47 -0.71 2.63 -7.29
N ASP A 48 0.40 2.24 -7.91
CA ASP A 48 0.43 1.62 -9.25
C ASP A 48 -0.32 0.27 -9.27
N THR A 49 -0.08 -0.57 -8.26
CA THR A 49 -0.75 -1.88 -8.14
C THR A 49 -2.25 -1.70 -7.91
N MET A 50 -2.68 -0.69 -7.14
CA MET A 50 -4.09 -0.39 -6.95
C MET A 50 -4.76 0.08 -8.25
N GLN A 51 -4.05 0.84 -9.09
CA GLN A 51 -4.55 1.22 -10.41
C GLN A 51 -4.71 -0.01 -11.31
N TYR A 52 -3.76 -0.95 -11.28
CA TYR A 52 -3.87 -2.23 -11.98
C TYR A 52 -5.06 -3.07 -11.50
N ILE A 53 -5.28 -3.16 -10.18
CA ILE A 53 -6.42 -3.89 -9.60
C ILE A 53 -7.75 -3.25 -10.03
N ALA A 54 -7.83 -1.91 -10.05
CA ALA A 54 -9.04 -1.20 -10.48
C ALA A 54 -9.38 -1.45 -11.96
N ASP A 55 -8.37 -1.49 -12.84
CA ASP A 55 -8.56 -1.82 -14.26
C ASP A 55 -8.98 -3.28 -14.47
N ARG A 56 -8.35 -4.21 -13.74
CA ARG A 56 -8.68 -5.64 -13.86
C ARG A 56 -10.06 -5.99 -13.30
N TYR A 57 -10.48 -5.32 -12.24
CA TYR A 57 -11.77 -5.56 -11.60
C TYR A 57 -12.70 -4.34 -11.68
N PRO A 58 -13.25 -4.04 -12.87
CA PRO A 58 -14.12 -2.88 -13.08
C PRO A 58 -15.48 -3.00 -12.37
N ASP A 59 -15.84 -4.21 -11.92
CA ASP A 59 -17.05 -4.48 -11.15
C ASP A 59 -16.91 -4.08 -9.67
N LEU A 60 -15.66 -3.90 -9.18
CA LEU A 60 -15.44 -3.42 -7.81
C LEU A 60 -15.76 -1.93 -7.71
N GLY A 61 -16.56 -1.58 -6.70
CA GLY A 61 -16.81 -0.18 -6.36
C GLY A 61 -15.59 0.50 -5.73
N ALA A 62 -15.59 1.84 -5.73
CA ALA A 62 -14.54 2.63 -5.08
C ALA A 62 -14.38 2.30 -3.58
N ASP A 63 -15.47 1.95 -2.89
CA ASP A 63 -15.43 1.52 -1.48
C ASP A 63 -14.67 0.19 -1.30
N GLU A 64 -14.90 -0.76 -2.20
CA GLU A 64 -14.23 -2.06 -2.19
C GLU A 64 -12.75 -1.95 -2.52
N LEU A 65 -12.40 -1.15 -3.54
CA LEU A 65 -11.00 -0.81 -3.85
C LEU A 65 -10.31 -0.12 -2.67
N GLY A 66 -11.00 0.80 -2.00
CA GLY A 66 -10.50 1.44 -0.78
C GLY A 66 -10.19 0.42 0.32
N ARG A 67 -11.07 -0.58 0.52
CA ARG A 67 -10.81 -1.67 1.49
C ARG A 67 -9.60 -2.50 1.10
N VAL A 68 -9.45 -2.85 -0.18
CA VAL A 68 -8.28 -3.62 -0.68
C VAL A 68 -6.99 -2.86 -0.39
N ARG A 69 -6.96 -1.54 -0.66
CA ARG A 69 -5.81 -0.68 -0.38
C ARG A 69 -5.44 -0.69 1.10
N VAL A 70 -6.40 -0.42 1.99
CA VAL A 70 -6.18 -0.39 3.45
C VAL A 70 -5.66 -1.74 3.96
N LEU A 71 -6.17 -2.86 3.42
CA LEU A 71 -5.68 -4.19 3.78
C LEU A 71 -4.25 -4.42 3.32
N GLY A 72 -3.90 -3.99 2.09
CA GLY A 72 -2.54 -4.06 1.56
C GLY A 72 -1.54 -3.25 2.37
N GLU A 73 -1.86 -1.98 2.67
CA GLU A 73 -1.00 -1.11 3.49
C GLU A 73 -0.73 -1.71 4.87
N ARG A 74 -1.76 -2.24 5.53
CA ARG A 74 -1.61 -2.92 6.83
C ARG A 74 -0.81 -4.21 6.76
N PHE A 75 -0.85 -4.90 5.62
CA PHE A 75 -0.05 -6.10 5.40
C PHE A 75 1.44 -5.76 5.24
N CYS A 76 1.75 -4.61 4.63
CA CYS A 76 3.12 -4.10 4.52
C CYS A 76 3.67 -3.53 5.84
N GLN A 77 2.80 -3.14 6.78
CA GLN A 77 3.27 -2.67 8.09
C GLN A 77 3.92 -3.81 8.90
N PRO A 78 5.07 -3.54 9.56
CA PRO A 78 5.71 -4.54 10.40
C PRO A 78 4.73 -4.95 11.51
N VAL A 79 4.60 -6.26 11.74
CA VAL A 79 3.87 -6.79 12.89
C VAL A 79 4.67 -6.44 14.14
N VAL A 80 4.49 -5.22 14.64
CA VAL A 80 4.98 -4.79 15.94
C VAL A 80 4.32 -5.70 16.97
N LYS A 81 5.03 -6.76 17.36
CA LYS A 81 4.83 -7.38 18.66
C LYS A 81 4.95 -6.21 19.63
N HIS A 82 3.89 -5.89 20.36
CA HIS A 82 3.96 -4.93 21.46
C HIS A 82 4.93 -5.50 22.52
N THR A 83 6.23 -5.41 22.27
CA THR A 83 7.19 -5.24 23.32
C THR A 83 7.13 -3.76 23.62
N THR A 84 6.70 -3.45 24.82
CA THR A 84 6.72 -2.11 25.37
C THR A 84 8.07 -1.44 25.07
N ALA A 85 8.02 -0.20 24.56
CA ALA A 85 9.07 0.82 24.42
C ALA A 85 9.69 1.03 23.01
N ALA A 86 9.48 2.27 22.50
CA ALA A 86 10.24 3.07 21.53
C ALA A 86 10.46 2.44 20.13
N GLU A 87 10.19 3.10 19.00
CA GLU A 87 10.50 4.46 18.60
C GLU A 87 9.60 4.84 17.41
N VAL A 88 9.16 6.10 17.40
CA VAL A 88 8.32 6.72 16.38
C VAL A 88 9.22 7.69 15.64
N VAL A 89 9.49 7.43 14.36
CA VAL A 89 10.12 8.34 13.40
C VAL A 89 9.80 7.73 12.03
N GLU A 90 9.25 8.38 11.01
CA GLU A 90 8.93 9.77 10.71
C GLU A 90 8.10 9.70 9.42
N SER A 91 6.98 10.41 9.32
CA SER A 91 6.43 10.78 8.00
C SER A 91 5.43 11.91 8.16
N SER A 92 5.89 13.14 8.01
CA SER A 92 5.13 14.28 7.46
C SER A 92 5.97 15.54 7.53
N THR A 93 6.19 16.17 6.37
CA THR A 93 6.33 17.62 6.06
C THR A 93 6.96 17.63 4.65
N ASP A 94 6.17 17.55 3.56
CA ASP A 94 5.52 18.70 2.91
C ASP A 94 6.37 19.98 2.93
N GLU A 95 7.14 20.23 1.87
CA GLU A 95 7.28 21.61 1.41
C GLU A 95 7.32 21.64 -0.12
N SER A 96 6.38 22.44 -0.62
CA SER A 96 6.09 22.72 -2.01
C SER A 96 7.05 23.75 -2.59
N VAL A 97 7.17 23.70 -3.92
CA VAL A 97 7.30 24.83 -4.85
C VAL A 97 8.46 25.81 -4.67
N GLU A 98 9.40 25.80 -5.63
CA GLU A 98 9.78 27.05 -6.27
C GLU A 98 10.15 26.81 -7.73
N GLY A 99 9.26 27.25 -8.62
CA GLY A 99 9.65 27.66 -9.96
C GLY A 99 9.69 29.17 -9.96
N ASN A 100 10.82 29.76 -10.35
CA ASN A 100 10.80 30.99 -11.13
C ASN A 100 12.13 31.12 -11.90
N ALA A 101 12.02 31.20 -13.21
CA ALA A 101 13.06 31.65 -14.10
C ALA A 101 13.37 33.14 -13.85
N GLU A 102 14.61 33.56 -14.10
CA GLU A 102 14.98 34.75 -14.90
C GLU A 102 16.43 35.16 -14.57
N GLU A 103 17.32 34.93 -15.53
CA GLU A 103 18.54 35.73 -15.73
C GLU A 103 18.11 37.17 -16.03
N PRO A 104 18.78 38.23 -15.54
CA PRO A 104 19.92 38.72 -16.30
C PRO A 104 21.03 39.45 -15.49
N GLU A 105 22.23 39.40 -16.08
CA GLU A 105 23.16 40.51 -16.37
C GLU A 105 23.10 41.80 -15.51
N THR A 106 24.24 42.23 -14.95
CA THR A 106 24.90 43.51 -15.29
C THR A 106 26.23 43.70 -14.57
N ALA A 107 27.21 44.17 -15.34
CA ALA A 107 28.55 44.60 -14.96
C ALA A 107 28.54 45.88 -14.11
N GLU A 108 29.64 46.15 -13.39
CA GLU A 108 30.41 47.43 -13.40
C GLU A 108 31.43 47.41 -12.23
N ALA A 109 32.72 47.23 -12.53
CA ALA A 109 33.80 48.21 -12.43
C ALA A 109 33.89 49.00 -11.10
N THR A 110 35.01 48.83 -10.38
CA THR A 110 35.53 49.90 -9.52
C THR A 110 37.02 50.08 -9.76
N ALA A 111 37.37 51.36 -9.87
CA ALA A 111 38.67 51.94 -10.13
C ALA A 111 39.69 51.73 -8.99
#